data_AF-A0A937S255-F1
#
_entry.id   AF-A0A937S255-F1
#
_cell.length_a   1.000
_cell.length_b   1.000
_cell.length_c   1.000
_cell.angle_alpha   90.00
_cell.angle_beta   90.00
_cell.angle_gamma   90.00
#
_symmetry.space_group_name_H-M   'P 1'
#
loop_
_entity.id
_entity.type
_entity.pdbx_description
1 polymer ?
#
loop_
_entity_poly.entity_id
_entity_poly.type
_entity_poly.pdbx_seq_one_letter_code
_entity_poly.pdbx_strand_id
1 'polypeptide(L)'
;MKLANPLFYPLAVLTGAVVLVAGVRLANLPSWVMLPMAAAIATGGAMVQKASEPTPILENPALDQELKSARLQATNLAAKANSLRQEASRLLSEANQMDLLVMVQSACDRAVELPAKIDQLTRRMHGADSLLAVDDLEQQLAEVTTRIPTSAGVARDQLNRLAYSLRHNIQMARQGEDARQAQVVSLSTLILDSAGVLQGMQNQIRTANLTDADQAEELRSLSNEFSFFQEHIGLITNGK
;
A
#
# COMPACT_ATOMS: atom_id res chain seq x y z
N MET A 1 14.89 -4.43 -19.26
CA MET A 1 14.10 -3.20 -19.51
C MET A 1 13.58 -3.25 -20.93
N LYS A 2 12.26 -3.36 -21.12
CA LYS A 2 11.60 -3.24 -22.43
C LYS A 2 10.77 -1.95 -22.39
N LEU A 3 11.11 -0.99 -23.25
CA LEU A 3 10.31 0.22 -23.44
C LEU A 3 8.92 -0.20 -23.93
N ALA A 4 7.88 0.16 -23.17
CA ALA A 4 6.49 -0.02 -23.60
C ALA A 4 6.20 0.97 -24.73
N ASN A 5 5.79 0.43 -25.88
CA ASN A 5 5.57 1.16 -27.12
C ASN A 5 4.24 1.97 -27.04
N PRO A 6 4.27 3.32 -27.18
CA PRO A 6 3.11 4.20 -26.97
C PRO A 6 2.01 4.10 -28.03
N LEU A 7 2.19 3.29 -29.06
CA LEU A 7 1.22 3.03 -30.13
C LEU A 7 0.05 2.10 -29.74
N PHE A 8 0.07 1.50 -28.54
CA PHE A 8 -0.96 0.55 -28.09
C PHE A 8 -2.12 1.16 -27.28
N TYR A 9 -2.11 2.48 -27.00
CA TYR A 9 -3.13 3.14 -26.18
C TYR A 9 -3.82 4.28 -26.94
N PRO A 10 -4.88 4.01 -27.72
CA PRO A 10 -5.54 5.01 -28.57
C PRO A 10 -6.16 6.18 -27.79
N LEU A 11 -6.51 5.98 -26.51
CA LEU A 11 -7.04 7.02 -25.61
C LEU A 11 -5.95 7.97 -25.06
N ALA A 12 -4.71 7.48 -24.91
CA ALA A 12 -3.58 8.30 -24.43
C ALA A 12 -3.08 9.25 -25.54
N VAL A 13 -3.12 8.80 -26.79
CA VAL A 13 -2.79 9.63 -27.96
C VAL A 13 -3.83 10.75 -28.15
N LEU A 14 -5.12 10.48 -27.89
CA LEU A 14 -6.18 11.48 -27.98
C LEU A 14 -6.09 12.56 -26.89
N THR A 15 -5.82 12.18 -25.64
CA THR A 15 -5.68 13.13 -24.53
C THR A 15 -4.41 13.98 -24.67
N GLY A 16 -3.30 13.40 -25.15
CA GLY A 16 -2.09 14.15 -25.51
C GLY A 16 -2.31 15.16 -26.64
N ALA A 17 -3.09 14.79 -27.68
CA ALA A 17 -3.41 15.68 -28.79
C ALA A 17 -4.31 16.86 -28.38
N VAL A 18 -5.29 16.63 -27.51
CA VAL A 18 -6.20 17.69 -27.01
C VAL A 18 -5.45 18.71 -26.15
N VAL A 19 -4.54 18.25 -25.28
CA VAL A 19 -3.74 19.14 -24.43
C VAL A 19 -2.73 19.95 -25.25
N LEU A 20 -2.13 19.36 -26.29
CA LEU A 20 -1.16 20.04 -27.15
C LEU A 20 -1.83 21.12 -28.02
N VAL A 21 -3.03 20.87 -28.53
CA VAL A 21 -3.80 21.87 -29.30
C VAL A 21 -4.38 22.97 -28.40
N ALA A 22 -4.88 22.63 -27.21
CA ALA A 22 -5.39 23.63 -26.26
C ALA A 22 -4.27 24.51 -25.68
N GLY A 23 -3.11 23.91 -25.36
CA GLY A 23 -1.97 24.60 -24.77
C GLY A 23 -1.31 25.61 -25.71
N VAL A 24 -1.16 25.26 -26.99
CA VAL A 24 -0.51 26.15 -27.98
C VAL A 24 -1.44 27.27 -28.44
N ARG A 25 -2.76 27.01 -28.52
CA ARG A 25 -3.70 27.96 -29.14
C ARG A 25 -4.41 28.90 -28.16
N LEU A 26 -4.63 28.50 -26.90
CA LEU A 26 -5.30 29.35 -25.89
C LEU A 26 -4.34 30.09 -24.96
N ALA A 27 -3.14 29.55 -24.71
CA ALA A 27 -2.21 30.09 -23.69
C ALA A 27 -0.93 30.72 -24.27
N ASN A 28 -0.71 30.67 -25.59
CA ASN A 28 0.39 31.33 -26.32
C ASN A 28 1.79 31.12 -25.68
N LEU A 29 2.05 29.92 -25.14
CA LEU A 29 3.29 29.57 -24.44
C LEU A 29 4.32 28.98 -25.41
N PRO A 30 5.61 29.36 -25.31
CA PRO A 30 6.66 28.92 -26.22
C PRO A 30 6.94 27.41 -26.11
N SER A 31 6.96 26.71 -27.26
CA SER A 31 7.00 25.24 -27.35
C SER A 31 8.18 24.55 -26.66
N TRP A 32 9.28 25.25 -26.40
CA TRP A 32 10.45 24.67 -25.75
C TRP A 32 10.24 24.42 -24.24
N VAL A 33 9.39 25.21 -23.57
CA VAL A 33 9.11 25.04 -22.13
C VAL A 33 8.04 23.97 -21.88
N MET A 34 7.10 23.79 -22.81
CA MET A 34 6.02 22.82 -22.66
C MET A 34 6.44 21.37 -22.86
N LEU A 35 7.46 21.10 -23.68
CA LEU A 35 7.93 19.73 -23.96
C LEU A 35 8.39 18.95 -22.71
N PRO A 36 9.24 19.50 -21.82
CA PRO A 36 9.63 18.81 -20.58
C PRO A 36 8.52 18.78 -19.52
N MET A 37 7.67 19.82 -19.45
CA MET A 37 6.53 19.87 -18.53
C MET A 37 5.43 18.85 -18.89
N ALA A 38 5.14 18.69 -20.19
CA ALA A 38 4.21 17.68 -20.67
C ALA A 38 4.76 16.27 -20.44
N ALA A 39 6.07 16.05 -20.58
CA ALA A 39 6.70 14.78 -20.23
C ALA A 39 6.60 14.48 -18.72
N ALA A 40 6.80 15.47 -17.85
CA ALA A 40 6.66 15.32 -16.40
C ALA A 40 5.20 15.08 -15.96
N ILE A 41 4.23 15.77 -16.58
CA ILE A 41 2.80 15.60 -16.29
C ILE A 41 2.25 14.31 -16.90
N ALA A 42 2.74 13.87 -18.06
CA ALA A 42 2.36 12.60 -18.66
C ALA A 42 2.93 11.40 -17.89
N THR A 43 4.16 11.52 -17.35
CA THR A 43 4.76 10.47 -16.51
C THR A 43 4.17 10.45 -15.09
N GLY A 44 3.88 11.61 -14.50
CA GLY A 44 3.18 11.70 -13.22
C GLY A 44 1.70 11.28 -13.31
N GLY A 45 1.02 11.66 -14.39
CA GLY A 45 -0.38 11.31 -14.65
C GLY A 45 -0.59 9.83 -14.96
N ALA A 46 0.37 9.16 -15.61
CA ALA A 46 0.31 7.72 -15.86
C ALA A 46 0.41 6.87 -14.57
N MET A 47 1.06 7.37 -13.52
CA MET A 47 1.07 6.70 -12.20
C MET A 47 -0.26 6.86 -11.46
N VAL A 48 -0.95 8.00 -11.63
CA VAL A 48 -2.26 8.25 -11.03
C VAL A 48 -3.38 7.53 -11.79
N GLN A 49 -3.32 7.47 -13.13
CA GLN A 49 -4.31 6.74 -13.93
C GLN A 49 -4.18 5.22 -13.79
N LYS A 50 -2.96 4.68 -13.59
CA LYS A 50 -2.76 3.26 -13.19
C LYS A 50 -3.17 2.98 -11.74
N ALA A 51 -3.45 4.00 -10.94
CA ALA A 51 -4.09 3.88 -9.62
C ALA A 51 -5.63 3.97 -9.70
N SER A 52 -6.19 4.24 -10.88
CA SER A 52 -7.64 4.31 -11.15
C SER A 52 -8.15 3.15 -11.99
N GLU A 53 -7.36 2.09 -12.21
CA GLU A 53 -7.94 0.81 -12.62
C GLU A 53 -8.95 0.37 -11.54
N PRO A 54 -10.18 -0.03 -11.92
CA PRO A 54 -11.19 -0.44 -10.95
C PRO A 54 -10.60 -1.58 -10.14
N THR A 55 -10.43 -1.36 -8.83
CA THR A 55 -10.03 -2.42 -7.90
C THR A 55 -11.04 -3.55 -8.04
N PRO A 56 -10.64 -4.77 -8.44
CA PRO A 56 -11.53 -5.92 -8.36
C PRO A 56 -11.95 -6.07 -6.90
N ILE A 57 -13.25 -6.25 -6.70
CA ILE A 57 -13.86 -6.34 -5.37
C ILE A 57 -13.18 -7.50 -4.65
N LEU A 58 -12.57 -7.21 -3.51
CA LEU A 58 -12.08 -8.25 -2.63
C LEU A 58 -13.28 -9.12 -2.23
N GLU A 59 -13.18 -10.44 -2.35
CA GLU A 59 -14.25 -11.38 -1.96
C GLU A 59 -14.74 -11.10 -0.52
N ASN A 60 -13.85 -10.58 0.34
CA ASN A 60 -14.17 -10.10 1.66
C ASN A 60 -14.27 -8.55 1.72
N PRO A 61 -15.49 -7.96 1.74
CA PRO A 61 -15.69 -6.52 1.80
C PRO A 61 -15.20 -5.89 3.12
N ALA A 62 -15.08 -6.66 4.21
CA ALA A 62 -14.56 -6.17 5.48
C ALA A 62 -13.05 -5.91 5.40
N LEU A 63 -12.30 -6.81 4.76
CA LEU A 63 -10.87 -6.65 4.54
C LEU A 63 -10.56 -5.44 3.64
N ASP A 64 -11.41 -5.17 2.66
CA ASP A 64 -11.31 -4.01 1.76
C ASP A 64 -11.54 -2.68 2.50
N GLN A 65 -12.48 -2.68 3.45
CA GLN A 65 -12.74 -1.54 4.33
C GLN A 65 -11.59 -1.29 5.32
N GLU A 66 -11.02 -2.36 5.90
CA GLU A 66 -9.85 -2.27 6.77
C GLU A 66 -8.62 -1.75 6.02
N LEU A 67 -8.40 -2.18 4.77
CA LEU A 67 -7.30 -1.66 3.94
C LEU A 67 -7.45 -0.19 3.61
N LYS A 68 -8.69 0.26 3.31
CA LYS A 68 -8.98 1.69 3.10
C LYS A 68 -8.71 2.50 4.36
N SER A 69 -9.07 1.98 5.54
CA SER A 69 -8.83 2.67 6.80
C SER A 69 -7.33 2.72 7.13
N ALA A 70 -6.60 1.62 6.95
CA ALA A 70 -5.15 1.55 7.11
C ALA A 70 -4.43 2.52 6.15
N ARG A 71 -4.87 2.61 4.90
CA ARG A 71 -4.36 3.59 3.93
C ARG A 71 -4.58 5.02 4.40
N LEU A 72 -5.79 5.35 4.87
CA LEU A 72 -6.12 6.68 5.36
C LEU A 72 -5.25 7.05 6.58
N GLN A 73 -5.07 6.11 7.51
CA GLN A 73 -4.18 6.29 8.66
C GLN A 73 -2.72 6.51 8.23
N ALA A 74 -2.22 5.72 7.29
CA ALA A 74 -0.88 5.89 6.74
C ALA A 74 -0.70 7.23 6.01
N THR A 75 -1.72 7.72 5.28
CA THR A 75 -1.63 9.04 4.64
C THR A 75 -1.59 10.18 5.67
N ASN A 76 -2.34 10.06 6.76
CA ASN A 76 -2.27 11.01 7.86
C ASN A 76 -0.90 10.95 8.56
N LEU A 77 -0.34 9.75 8.72
CA LEU A 77 1.00 9.55 9.26
C LEU A 77 2.06 10.21 8.38
N ALA A 78 1.99 10.02 7.07
CA ALA A 78 2.90 10.63 6.09
C ALA A 78 2.82 12.16 6.13
N ALA A 79 1.62 12.74 6.27
CA ALA A 79 1.44 14.18 6.42
C ALA A 79 2.09 14.71 7.71
N LYS A 80 1.87 14.01 8.85
CA LYS A 80 2.50 14.35 10.13
C LYS A 80 4.02 14.22 10.08
N ALA A 81 4.53 13.16 9.46
CA ALA A 81 5.96 12.94 9.28
C ALA A 81 6.61 14.07 8.46
N ASN A 82 5.97 14.52 7.38
CA ASN A 82 6.47 15.67 6.61
C ASN A 82 6.50 16.96 7.42
N SER A 83 5.47 17.21 8.24
CA SER A 83 5.45 18.36 9.16
C SER A 83 6.58 18.28 10.18
N LEU A 84 6.75 17.11 10.82
CA LEU A 84 7.82 16.87 11.77
C LEU A 84 9.20 17.05 11.12
N ARG A 85 9.39 16.59 9.90
CA ARG A 85 10.65 16.74 9.15
C ARG A 85 11.02 18.21 8.96
N GLN A 86 10.05 19.07 8.63
CA GLN A 86 10.27 20.51 8.47
C GLN A 86 10.61 21.18 9.81
N GLU A 87 9.91 20.81 10.89
CA GLU A 87 10.17 21.33 12.23
C GLU A 87 11.54 20.88 12.76
N ALA A 88 11.85 19.59 12.64
CA ALA A 88 13.13 19.00 13.02
C ALA A 88 14.29 19.65 12.28
N SER A 89 14.15 19.88 10.96
CA SER A 89 15.18 20.56 10.16
C SER A 89 15.49 21.97 10.66
N ARG A 90 14.50 22.68 11.20
CA ARG A 90 14.71 24.01 11.76
C ARG A 90 15.39 23.93 13.13
N LEU A 91 14.79 23.18 14.05
CA LEU A 91 15.19 23.16 15.46
C LEU A 91 16.51 22.41 15.70
N LEU A 92 16.75 21.30 15.01
CA LEU A 92 17.99 20.52 15.16
C LEU A 92 19.17 21.13 14.41
N SER A 93 18.93 21.88 13.33
CA SER A 93 19.98 22.66 12.67
C SER A 93 20.42 23.84 13.54
N GLU A 94 19.49 24.47 14.27
CA GLU A 94 19.81 25.53 15.25
C GLU A 94 20.59 24.95 16.46
N ALA A 95 20.25 23.73 16.89
CA ALA A 95 20.94 23.03 18.00
C ALA A 95 22.26 22.34 17.60
N ASN A 96 22.68 22.42 16.33
CA ASN A 96 23.87 21.76 15.77
C ASN A 96 23.90 20.22 15.96
N GLN A 97 22.73 19.58 16.01
CA GLN A 97 22.58 18.13 16.21
C GLN A 97 22.26 17.41 14.90
N MET A 98 23.24 17.39 14.00
CA MET A 98 23.07 16.86 12.65
C MET A 98 22.75 15.36 12.62
N ASP A 99 23.29 14.57 13.56
CA ASP A 99 23.05 13.12 13.64
C ASP A 99 21.58 12.78 13.98
N LEU A 100 21.01 13.52 14.94
CA LEU A 100 19.59 13.39 15.32
C LEU A 100 18.68 13.83 14.18
N LEU A 101 19.07 14.89 13.46
CA LEU A 101 18.32 15.33 12.28
C LEU A 101 18.25 14.24 11.20
N VAL A 102 19.38 13.57 10.90
CA VAL A 102 19.42 12.49 9.90
C VAL A 102 18.55 11.31 10.34
N MET A 103 18.58 10.93 11.62
CA MET A 103 17.71 9.86 12.15
C MET A 103 16.23 10.19 12.00
N VAL A 104 15.81 11.38 12.41
CA VAL A 104 14.40 11.82 12.30
C VAL A 104 13.97 11.94 10.82
N GLN A 105 14.83 12.46 9.95
CA GLN A 105 14.55 12.54 8.51
C GLN A 105 14.36 11.16 7.88
N SER A 106 15.27 10.21 8.17
CA SER A 106 15.17 8.83 7.68
C SER A 106 13.89 8.14 8.17
N ALA A 107 13.53 8.36 9.44
CA ALA A 107 12.26 7.91 9.99
C ALA A 107 11.08 8.51 9.20
N CYS A 108 11.02 9.83 9.03
CA CYS A 108 9.93 10.50 8.33
C CYS A 108 9.80 10.06 6.87
N ASP A 109 10.91 9.88 6.15
CA ASP A 109 10.90 9.45 4.75
C ASP A 109 10.27 8.05 4.59
N ARG A 110 10.61 7.11 5.48
CA ARG A 110 10.00 5.77 5.51
C ARG A 110 8.50 5.80 5.84
N ALA A 111 8.05 6.76 6.65
CA ALA A 111 6.63 6.98 6.94
C ALA A 111 5.88 7.54 5.72
N VAL A 112 6.55 8.35 4.90
CA VAL A 112 5.99 8.90 3.65
C VAL A 112 5.85 7.83 2.57
N GLU A 113 6.72 6.82 2.55
CA GLU A 113 6.62 5.68 1.62
C GLU A 113 5.49 4.70 1.99
N LEU A 114 5.02 4.73 3.24
CA LEU A 114 4.11 3.75 3.78
C LEU A 114 2.78 3.62 3.00
N PRO A 115 2.09 4.71 2.61
CA PRO A 115 0.86 4.60 1.83
C PRO A 115 1.06 3.85 0.50
N ALA A 116 2.19 4.06 -0.17
CA ALA A 116 2.50 3.38 -1.43
C ALA A 116 2.76 1.88 -1.22
N LYS A 117 3.42 1.51 -0.11
CA LYS A 117 3.63 0.11 0.29
C LYS A 117 2.32 -0.60 0.61
N ILE A 118 1.37 0.09 1.25
CA ILE A 118 0.02 -0.42 1.48
C ILE A 118 -0.71 -0.62 0.16
N ASP A 119 -0.65 0.35 -0.77
CA ASP A 119 -1.26 0.21 -2.10
C ASP A 119 -0.69 -0.98 -2.89
N GLN A 120 0.60 -1.28 -2.73
CA GLN A 120 1.22 -2.46 -3.32
C GLN A 120 0.76 -3.76 -2.65
N LEU A 121 0.64 -3.78 -1.32
CA LEU A 121 0.10 -4.92 -0.55
C LEU A 121 -1.35 -5.21 -0.97
N THR A 122 -2.19 -4.18 -1.05
CA THR A 122 -3.57 -4.27 -1.53
C THR A 122 -3.64 -4.89 -2.91
N ARG A 123 -2.81 -4.42 -3.85
CA ARG A 123 -2.72 -5.02 -5.20
C ARG A 123 -2.23 -6.46 -5.20
N ARG A 124 -1.36 -6.87 -4.28
CA ARG A 124 -0.94 -8.29 -4.16
C ARG A 124 -2.05 -9.17 -3.60
N MET A 125 -2.86 -8.65 -2.68
CA MET A 125 -4.01 -9.36 -2.15
C MET A 125 -5.18 -9.43 -3.14
N HIS A 126 -5.34 -8.42 -4.01
CA HIS A 126 -6.28 -8.44 -5.13
C HIS A 126 -5.80 -9.28 -6.32
N GLY A 127 -4.53 -9.14 -6.71
CA GLY A 127 -3.93 -9.76 -7.89
C GLY A 127 -3.37 -11.17 -7.65
N ALA A 128 -3.40 -11.66 -6.41
CA ALA A 128 -3.62 -13.07 -6.16
C ALA A 128 -5.08 -13.36 -6.51
N ASP A 129 -5.42 -13.21 -7.80
CA ASP A 129 -6.67 -13.71 -8.37
C ASP A 129 -6.78 -15.12 -7.83
N SER A 130 -7.74 -15.29 -6.91
CA SER A 130 -7.92 -16.52 -6.21
C SER A 130 -8.20 -17.54 -7.29
N LEU A 131 -7.19 -18.35 -7.63
CA LEU A 131 -7.33 -19.47 -8.57
C LEU A 131 -8.51 -20.38 -8.13
N LEU A 132 -8.98 -20.20 -6.89
CA LEU A 132 -10.00 -20.94 -6.20
C LEU A 132 -10.80 -19.99 -5.28
N ALA A 133 -11.63 -19.11 -5.85
CA ALA A 133 -12.63 -18.33 -5.13
C ALA A 133 -13.45 -19.23 -4.18
N VAL A 134 -13.62 -18.83 -2.91
CA VAL A 134 -14.28 -19.69 -1.91
C VAL A 134 -15.72 -19.98 -2.33
N ASP A 135 -16.42 -18.96 -2.84
CA ASP A 135 -17.79 -19.08 -3.33
C ASP A 135 -17.89 -20.04 -4.53
N ASP A 136 -16.97 -19.95 -5.48
CA ASP A 136 -16.92 -20.85 -6.64
C ASP A 136 -16.65 -22.30 -6.22
N LEU A 137 -15.76 -22.51 -5.25
CA LEU A 137 -15.46 -23.84 -4.72
C LEU A 137 -16.65 -24.43 -3.96
N GLU A 138 -17.37 -23.61 -3.19
CA GLU A 138 -18.57 -24.03 -2.47
C GLU A 138 -19.70 -24.39 -3.43
N GLN A 139 -19.89 -23.61 -4.49
CA GLN A 139 -20.86 -23.91 -5.53
C GLN A 139 -20.52 -25.24 -6.23
N GLN A 140 -19.25 -25.46 -6.59
CA GLN A 140 -18.79 -26.72 -7.17
C GLN A 140 -18.98 -27.90 -6.20
N LEU A 141 -18.73 -27.71 -4.91
CA LEU A 141 -18.93 -28.74 -3.90
C LEU A 141 -20.42 -29.11 -3.77
N ALA A 142 -21.32 -28.12 -3.79
CA ALA A 142 -22.76 -28.34 -3.76
C ALA A 142 -23.21 -29.16 -4.99
N GLU A 143 -22.74 -28.78 -6.18
CA GLU A 143 -23.03 -29.49 -7.42
C GLU A 143 -22.54 -30.96 -7.37
N VAL A 144 -21.29 -31.20 -6.96
CA VAL A 144 -20.74 -32.56 -6.84
C VAL A 144 -21.51 -33.37 -5.80
N THR A 145 -21.86 -32.76 -4.66
CA THR A 145 -22.58 -33.44 -3.57
C THR A 145 -23.97 -33.90 -3.99
N THR A 146 -24.68 -33.12 -4.83
CA THR A 146 -26.00 -33.51 -5.35
C THR A 146 -25.94 -34.63 -6.40
N ARG A 147 -24.81 -34.79 -7.11
CA ARG A 147 -24.60 -35.84 -8.13
C ARG A 147 -24.14 -37.18 -7.57
N ILE A 148 -23.57 -37.23 -6.37
CA ILE A 148 -23.15 -38.47 -5.69
C ILE A 148 -24.28 -39.49 -5.50
N PRO A 149 -25.49 -39.13 -4.98
CA PRO A 149 -26.54 -40.11 -4.72
C PRO A 149 -27.13 -40.72 -5.99
N THR A 150 -27.07 -40.02 -7.13
CA THR A 150 -27.54 -40.49 -8.44
C THR A 150 -26.46 -41.23 -9.25
N SER A 151 -25.24 -41.34 -8.72
CA SER A 151 -24.10 -41.98 -9.38
C SER A 151 -23.78 -43.35 -8.77
N ALA A 152 -23.28 -44.27 -9.59
CA ALA A 152 -22.93 -45.63 -9.18
C ALA A 152 -21.52 -46.04 -9.66
N GLY A 153 -20.91 -46.99 -8.95
CA GLY A 153 -19.59 -47.54 -9.29
C GLY A 153 -18.47 -46.49 -9.31
N VAL A 154 -17.57 -46.60 -10.31
CA VAL A 154 -16.38 -45.75 -10.44
C VAL A 154 -16.69 -44.25 -10.51
N ALA A 155 -17.82 -43.87 -11.11
CA ALA A 155 -18.25 -42.47 -11.18
C ALA A 155 -18.53 -41.89 -9.79
N ARG A 156 -19.13 -42.68 -8.89
CA ARG A 156 -19.36 -42.29 -7.50
C ARG A 156 -18.04 -42.10 -6.75
N ASP A 157 -17.07 -42.98 -6.97
CA ASP A 157 -15.74 -42.88 -6.35
C ASP A 157 -14.98 -41.63 -6.81
N GLN A 158 -15.05 -41.29 -8.10
CA GLN A 158 -14.46 -40.06 -8.64
C GLN A 158 -15.12 -38.80 -8.07
N LEU A 159 -16.46 -38.77 -7.98
CA LEU A 159 -17.18 -37.64 -7.37
C LEU A 159 -16.86 -37.49 -5.88
N ASN A 160 -16.72 -38.59 -5.14
CA ASN A 160 -16.29 -38.54 -3.74
C ASN A 160 -14.87 -37.97 -3.58
N ARG A 161 -13.93 -38.35 -4.46
CA ARG A 161 -12.56 -37.79 -4.46
C ARG A 161 -12.57 -36.30 -4.79
N LEU A 162 -13.37 -35.87 -5.76
CA LEU A 162 -13.52 -34.46 -6.11
C LEU A 162 -14.13 -33.67 -4.93
N ALA A 163 -15.19 -34.17 -4.31
CA ALA A 163 -15.78 -33.54 -3.12
C ALA A 163 -14.77 -33.41 -1.97
N TYR A 164 -13.93 -34.41 -1.75
CA TYR A 164 -12.85 -34.34 -0.76
C TYR A 164 -11.83 -33.25 -1.09
N SER A 165 -11.36 -33.20 -2.35
CA SER A 165 -10.41 -32.18 -2.80
C SER A 165 -10.99 -30.76 -2.70
N LEU A 166 -12.26 -30.58 -3.07
CA LEU A 166 -12.96 -29.30 -2.95
C LEU A 166 -13.05 -28.84 -1.50
N ARG A 167 -13.45 -29.72 -0.57
CA ARG A 167 -13.47 -29.40 0.88
C ARG A 167 -12.10 -29.00 1.42
N HIS A 168 -11.06 -29.73 1.02
CA HIS A 168 -9.69 -29.41 1.42
C HIS A 168 -9.26 -28.03 0.91
N ASN A 169 -9.54 -27.72 -0.35
CA ASN A 169 -9.22 -26.43 -0.95
C ASN A 169 -10.02 -25.28 -0.34
N ILE A 170 -11.30 -25.47 -0.03
CA ILE A 170 -12.13 -24.49 0.69
C ILE A 170 -11.50 -24.16 2.05
N GLN A 171 -11.07 -25.19 2.78
CA GLN A 171 -10.42 -24.99 4.08
C GLN A 171 -9.13 -24.19 3.95
N MET A 172 -8.28 -24.51 2.96
CA MET A 172 -7.04 -23.77 2.73
C MET A 172 -7.29 -22.32 2.31
N ALA A 173 -8.29 -22.09 1.44
CA ALA A 173 -8.67 -20.76 0.99
C ALA A 173 -9.14 -19.88 2.16
N ARG A 174 -10.02 -20.41 3.03
CA ARG A 174 -10.47 -19.73 4.25
C ARG A 174 -9.32 -19.43 5.23
N GLN A 175 -8.40 -20.37 5.42
CA GLN A 175 -7.21 -20.13 6.24
C GLN A 175 -6.34 -19.00 5.66
N GLY A 176 -6.24 -18.90 4.34
CA GLY A 176 -5.57 -17.80 3.66
C GLY A 176 -6.27 -16.45 3.86
N GLU A 177 -7.61 -16.42 3.85
CA GLU A 177 -8.40 -15.23 4.16
C GLU A 177 -8.19 -14.76 5.60
N ASP A 178 -8.29 -15.68 6.58
CA ASP A 178 -8.08 -15.38 8.00
C ASP A 178 -6.66 -14.81 8.22
N ALA A 179 -5.65 -15.39 7.57
CA ALA A 179 -4.27 -14.91 7.64
C ALA A 179 -4.12 -13.50 7.04
N ARG A 180 -4.76 -13.21 5.90
CA ARG A 180 -4.76 -11.86 5.30
C ARG A 180 -5.45 -10.86 6.21
N GLN A 181 -6.56 -11.22 6.84
CA GLN A 181 -7.24 -10.35 7.78
C GLN A 181 -6.36 -10.04 9.00
N ALA A 182 -5.73 -11.05 9.59
CA ALA A 182 -4.79 -10.84 10.70
C ALA A 182 -3.61 -9.92 10.30
N GLN A 183 -3.10 -10.04 9.07
CA GLN A 183 -2.05 -9.16 8.56
C GLN A 183 -2.50 -7.70 8.47
N VAL A 184 -3.73 -7.43 8.02
CA VAL A 184 -4.26 -6.06 7.91
C VAL A 184 -4.53 -5.45 9.28
N VAL A 185 -5.05 -6.24 10.22
CA VAL A 185 -5.22 -5.80 11.62
C VAL A 185 -3.86 -5.46 12.23
N SER A 186 -2.87 -6.35 12.09
CA SER A 186 -1.51 -6.11 12.59
C SER A 186 -0.86 -4.87 11.96
N LEU A 187 -1.02 -4.69 10.65
CA LEU A 187 -0.56 -3.49 9.94
C LEU A 187 -1.21 -2.22 10.49
N SER A 188 -2.52 -2.24 10.75
CA SER A 188 -3.25 -1.09 11.31
C SER A 188 -2.76 -0.74 12.71
N THR A 189 -2.50 -1.73 13.56
CA THR A 189 -1.89 -1.54 14.89
C THR A 189 -0.52 -0.89 14.77
N LEU A 190 0.36 -1.41 13.90
CA LEU A 190 1.70 -0.85 13.71
C LEU A 190 1.68 0.59 13.18
N ILE A 191 0.73 0.94 12.32
CA ILE A 191 0.55 2.32 11.83
C ILE A 191 0.13 3.24 12.98
N LEU A 192 -0.76 2.78 13.85
CA LEU A 192 -1.23 3.55 15.00
C LEU A 192 -0.09 3.76 16.01
N ASP A 193 0.67 2.72 16.32
CA ASP A 193 1.82 2.79 17.23
C ASP A 193 2.89 3.74 16.68
N SER A 194 3.18 3.63 15.37
CA SER A 194 4.05 4.55 14.63
C SER A 194 3.58 6.01 14.76
N ALA A 195 2.27 6.26 14.70
CA ALA A 195 1.72 7.60 14.88
C ALA A 195 1.93 8.15 16.30
N GLY A 196 1.81 7.29 17.32
CA GLY A 196 2.10 7.62 18.71
C GLY A 196 3.55 8.03 18.91
N VAL A 197 4.49 7.23 18.38
CA VAL A 197 5.92 7.53 18.51
C VAL A 197 6.31 8.81 17.75
N LEU A 198 5.78 9.05 16.55
CA LEU A 198 6.00 10.33 15.84
C LEU A 198 5.47 11.53 16.62
N GLN A 199 4.33 11.39 17.29
CA GLN A 199 3.80 12.45 18.16
C GLN A 199 4.70 12.67 19.38
N GLY A 200 5.25 11.59 19.97
CA GLY A 200 6.28 11.67 21.01
C GLY A 200 7.52 12.43 20.54
N MET A 201 8.06 12.09 19.37
CA MET A 201 9.20 12.79 18.78
C MET A 201 8.90 14.28 18.56
N GLN A 202 7.72 14.61 18.05
CA GLN A 202 7.31 16.00 17.83
C GLN A 202 7.25 16.80 19.14
N ASN A 203 6.69 16.21 20.19
CA ASN A 203 6.65 16.86 21.50
C ASN A 203 8.07 17.08 22.03
N GLN A 204 8.93 16.05 21.98
CA GLN A 204 10.30 16.15 22.45
C GLN A 204 11.08 17.23 21.69
N ILE A 205 10.97 17.27 20.36
CA ILE A 205 11.64 18.30 19.54
C ILE A 205 11.18 19.73 19.91
N ARG A 206 9.92 19.91 20.32
CA ARG A 206 9.35 21.22 20.65
C ARG A 206 9.64 21.68 22.08
N THR A 207 9.68 20.76 23.04
CA THR A 207 9.74 21.11 24.46
C THR A 207 11.09 20.83 25.11
N ALA A 208 11.87 19.91 24.55
CA ALA A 208 13.13 19.50 25.14
C ALA A 208 14.27 20.46 24.81
N ASN A 209 15.17 20.65 25.77
CA ASN A 209 16.47 21.23 25.48
C ASN A 209 17.36 20.16 24.86
N LEU A 210 17.43 20.16 23.53
CA LEU A 210 18.17 19.16 22.77
C LEU A 210 19.69 19.22 23.02
N THR A 211 20.23 20.31 23.58
CA THR A 211 21.64 20.36 24.01
C THR A 211 21.94 19.53 25.27
N ASP A 212 20.91 19.10 25.99
CA ASP A 212 21.01 18.19 27.13
C ASP A 212 21.09 16.73 26.64
N ALA A 213 22.09 15.99 27.11
CA ALA A 213 22.37 14.62 26.67
C ALA A 213 21.22 13.65 27.05
N ASP A 214 20.59 13.84 28.20
CA ASP A 214 19.51 12.96 28.66
C ASP A 214 18.25 13.13 27.80
N GLN A 215 17.94 14.38 27.43
CA GLN A 215 16.76 14.69 26.61
C GLN A 215 16.97 14.36 25.12
N ALA A 216 18.22 14.44 24.65
CA ALA A 216 18.60 13.96 23.33
C ALA A 216 18.53 12.43 23.21
N GLU A 217 18.80 11.70 24.31
CA GLU A 217 18.70 10.24 24.33
C GLU A 217 17.25 9.75 24.26
N GLU A 218 16.31 10.47 24.87
CA GLU A 218 14.88 10.17 24.73
C GLU A 218 14.42 10.29 23.27
N LEU A 219 14.89 11.31 22.54
CA LEU A 219 14.60 11.45 21.11
C LEU A 219 15.23 10.32 20.27
N ARG A 220 16.43 9.85 20.64
CA ARG A 220 17.02 8.64 20.02
C ARG A 220 16.19 7.40 20.28
N SER A 221 15.75 7.19 21.52
CA SER A 221 14.91 6.05 21.90
C SER A 221 13.63 5.99 21.06
N LEU A 222 12.92 7.12 20.95
CA LEU A 222 11.72 7.24 20.11
C LEU A 222 12.02 6.98 18.63
N SER A 223 13.15 7.49 18.12
CA SER A 223 13.56 7.24 16.73
C SER A 223 13.84 5.74 16.48
N ASN A 224 14.45 5.06 17.43
CA ASN A 224 14.74 3.63 17.37
C ASN A 224 13.45 2.78 17.42
N GLU A 225 12.54 3.12 18.34
CA GLU A 225 11.24 2.47 18.46
C GLU A 225 10.43 2.62 17.16
N PHE A 226 10.45 3.80 16.55
CA PHE A 226 9.80 4.02 15.27
C PHE A 226 10.45 3.22 14.14
N SER A 227 11.78 3.11 14.10
CA SER A 227 12.47 2.27 13.11
C SER A 227 12.09 0.79 13.26
N PHE A 228 11.90 0.31 14.49
CA PHE A 228 11.44 -1.06 14.77
C PHE A 228 10.04 -1.31 14.19
N PHE A 229 9.08 -0.39 14.42
CA PHE A 229 7.75 -0.51 13.82
C PHE A 229 7.80 -0.45 12.29
N GLN A 230 8.64 0.39 11.72
CA GLN A 230 8.82 0.47 10.27
C GLN A 230 9.40 -0.81 9.67
N GLU A 231 10.32 -1.49 10.36
CA GLU A 231 10.85 -2.78 9.92
C GLU A 231 9.76 -3.84 9.90
N HIS A 232 8.94 -3.92 10.95
CA HIS A 232 7.80 -4.84 11.02
C HIS A 232 6.76 -4.56 9.93
N ILE A 233 6.44 -3.29 9.67
CA ILE A 233 5.57 -2.93 8.56
C ILE A 233 6.21 -3.32 7.22
N GLY A 234 7.53 -3.16 7.09
CA GLY A 234 8.31 -3.60 5.94
C GLY A 234 8.19 -5.10 5.68
N LEU A 235 8.22 -5.93 6.73
CA LEU A 235 8.06 -7.39 6.60
C LEU A 235 6.68 -7.76 6.06
N ILE A 236 5.61 -7.13 6.55
CA ILE A 236 4.24 -7.37 6.10
C ILE A 236 4.07 -6.88 4.65
N THR A 237 4.54 -5.67 4.35
CA THR A 237 4.29 -5.00 3.06
C THR A 237 5.22 -5.45 1.92
N ASN A 238 6.40 -5.99 2.21
CA ASN A 238 7.34 -6.49 1.20
C ASN A 238 7.35 -8.01 1.04
N GLY A 239 6.47 -8.74 1.75
CA GLY A 239 6.44 -10.20 1.87
C GLY A 239 7.20 -10.97 0.79
N LYS A 240 8.30 -11.61 1.21
CA LYS A 240 8.88 -12.77 0.52
C LYS A 240 8.03 -13.99 0.80
#